data_AF-A0AA35VE06-F1
#
_entry.id   AF-A0AA35VE06-F1
#
_cell.length_a   1.000
_cell.length_b   1.000
_cell.length_c   1.000
_cell.angle_alpha   90.00
_cell.angle_beta   90.00
_cell.angle_gamma   90.00
#
_symmetry.space_group_name_H-M   'P 1'
#
loop_
_entity.id
_entity.type
_entity.pdbx_description
1 polymer ?
#
loop_
_entity_poly.entity_id
_entity_poly.type
_entity_poly.pdbx_seq_one_letter_code
_entity_poly.pdbx_strand_id
1 'polypeptide(L)'
;MASEVPKLKLGSQGLVVSAQGLGCMGMTGSHGPPKEESDMIKLLHHAIDSGITFLDTSNALKERGLREKVQIMMIPNDFRKNMPRFQNVDHNKTVYERVNEMAARKGCTSAQLALAWLHHQGNDVIPIPGTTKIENFNQNIGALSVKLTPEEMAELESFASGDIVKGERNFMMKGTQDSV
;
A
#
# COMPACT_ATOMS: atom_id res chain seq x y z
N MET A 1 21.24 -15.01 0.48
CA MET A 1 20.69 -14.79 -0.88
C MET A 1 19.28 -14.26 -0.69
N ALA A 2 19.01 -13.01 -1.05
CA ALA A 2 17.63 -12.51 -1.04
C ALA A 2 16.81 -13.36 -2.01
N SER A 3 15.65 -13.87 -1.57
CA SER A 3 14.70 -14.55 -2.46
C SER A 3 14.31 -13.56 -3.55
N GLU A 4 14.62 -13.86 -4.81
CA GLU A 4 14.20 -13.05 -5.96
C GLU A 4 12.66 -12.97 -5.98
N VAL A 5 12.11 -11.77 -6.22
CA VAL A 5 10.66 -11.57 -6.28
C VAL A 5 10.09 -12.39 -7.46
N PRO A 6 9.09 -13.25 -7.25
CA PRO A 6 8.48 -14.04 -8.32
C PRO A 6 7.92 -13.14 -9.42
N LYS A 7 7.86 -13.67 -10.65
CA LYS A 7 7.31 -12.96 -11.80
C LYS A 7 5.95 -13.54 -12.19
N LEU A 8 5.03 -12.67 -12.59
CA LEU A 8 3.67 -12.98 -13.00
C LEU A 8 3.44 -12.48 -14.43
N LYS A 9 2.53 -13.13 -15.14
CA LYS A 9 2.02 -12.62 -16.42
C LYS A 9 0.88 -11.66 -16.15
N LEU A 10 0.98 -10.44 -16.67
CA LEU A 10 -0.05 -9.42 -16.54
C LEU A 10 -0.80 -9.28 -17.87
N GLY A 11 -2.11 -9.52 -17.82
CA GLY A 11 -2.99 -9.46 -18.99
C GLY A 11 -2.73 -10.55 -20.04
N SER A 12 -3.45 -10.46 -21.16
CA SER A 12 -3.41 -11.46 -22.24
C SER A 12 -2.24 -11.27 -23.23
N GLN A 13 -1.57 -10.12 -23.19
CA GLN A 13 -0.49 -9.77 -24.13
C GLN A 13 0.89 -10.32 -23.72
N GLY A 14 0.97 -11.09 -22.64
CA GLY A 14 2.20 -11.78 -22.23
C GLY A 14 3.24 -10.89 -21.55
N LEU A 15 2.85 -9.70 -21.08
CA LEU A 15 3.73 -8.86 -20.26
C LEU A 15 4.09 -9.63 -18.97
N VAL A 16 5.37 -9.64 -18.60
CA VAL A 16 5.86 -10.30 -17.38
C VAL A 16 6.39 -9.24 -16.42
N VAL A 17 5.88 -9.25 -15.19
CA VAL A 17 6.19 -8.25 -14.16
C VAL A 17 6.45 -8.94 -12.82
N SER A 18 7.12 -8.26 -11.89
CA SER A 18 7.27 -8.73 -10.52
C SER A 18 5.92 -8.85 -9.81
N ALA A 19 5.76 -9.87 -8.96
CA ALA A 19 4.53 -10.13 -8.21
C ALA A 19 4.19 -9.03 -7.21
N GLN A 20 5.19 -8.22 -6.84
CA GLN A 20 5.07 -7.06 -5.98
C GLN A 20 5.64 -5.85 -6.74
N GLY A 21 5.04 -4.67 -6.58
CA GLY A 21 5.67 -3.40 -6.98
C GLY A 21 6.00 -2.51 -5.78
N LEU A 22 6.57 -1.34 -6.05
CA LEU A 22 6.91 -0.33 -5.05
C LEU A 22 6.26 1.00 -5.37
N GLY A 23 5.46 1.52 -4.44
CA GLY A 23 4.93 2.88 -4.51
C GLY A 23 5.94 3.92 -4.04
N CYS A 24 6.29 4.87 -4.90
CA CYS A 24 7.34 5.87 -4.66
C CYS A 24 6.81 7.22 -4.13
N MET A 25 5.48 7.39 -4.04
CA MET A 25 4.85 8.62 -3.53
C MET A 25 5.32 9.05 -2.13
N GLY A 26 5.69 8.09 -1.27
CA GLY A 26 6.22 8.40 0.07
C GLY A 26 7.57 9.15 0.05
N MET A 27 8.30 9.13 -1.07
CA MET A 27 9.63 9.71 -1.21
C MET A 27 9.59 11.22 -1.47
N THR A 28 8.51 11.73 -2.09
CA THR A 28 8.40 13.10 -2.64
C THR A 28 7.77 14.11 -1.67
N GLY A 29 7.43 13.71 -0.44
CA GLY A 29 6.87 14.58 0.60
C GLY A 29 5.34 14.52 0.77
N SER A 30 4.65 13.63 0.05
CA SER A 30 3.18 13.53 0.13
C SER A 30 2.65 12.94 1.44
N HIS A 31 3.50 12.24 2.21
CA HIS A 31 3.12 11.57 3.46
C HIS A 31 4.06 11.92 4.63
N GLY A 32 4.65 13.11 4.60
CA GLY A 32 5.61 13.60 5.59
C GLY A 32 6.69 14.47 4.94
N PRO A 33 7.70 14.93 5.69
CA PRO A 33 8.82 15.64 5.08
C PRO A 33 9.48 14.75 4.01
N PRO A 34 10.02 15.35 2.94
CA PRO A 34 10.87 14.66 1.99
C PRO A 34 11.94 13.86 2.73
N LYS A 35 12.28 12.69 2.19
CA LYS A 35 13.33 11.85 2.74
C LYS A 35 14.66 12.24 2.14
N GLU A 36 15.75 11.93 2.84
CA GLU A 36 17.09 12.12 2.33
C GLU A 36 17.25 11.38 0.99
N GLU A 37 17.69 12.11 -0.02
CA GLU A 37 17.78 11.61 -1.39
C GLU A 37 18.66 10.36 -1.49
N SER A 38 19.79 10.37 -0.78
CA SER A 38 20.72 9.25 -0.76
C SER A 38 20.10 7.96 -0.21
N ASP A 39 19.18 8.04 0.74
CA ASP A 39 18.50 6.87 1.29
C ASP A 39 17.39 6.36 0.36
N MET A 40 16.72 7.26 -0.37
CA MET A 40 15.73 6.86 -1.37
C MET A 40 16.40 6.20 -2.57
N ILE A 41 17.57 6.69 -3.01
CA ILE A 41 18.39 6.06 -4.03
C ILE A 41 18.78 4.64 -3.60
N LYS A 42 19.26 4.45 -2.36
CA LYS A 42 19.56 3.11 -1.82
C LYS A 42 18.34 2.19 -1.83
N LEU A 43 17.17 2.68 -1.43
CA LEU A 43 15.94 1.90 -1.43
C LEU A 43 15.52 1.50 -2.84
N LEU A 44 15.63 2.40 -3.83
CA LEU A 44 15.31 2.10 -5.22
C LEU A 44 16.26 1.04 -5.80
N HIS A 45 17.57 1.16 -5.54
CA HIS A 45 18.53 0.13 -5.94
C HIS A 45 18.22 -1.21 -5.28
N HIS A 46 17.98 -1.21 -3.96
CA HIS A 46 17.62 -2.43 -3.23
C HIS A 46 16.35 -3.10 -3.79
N ALA A 47 15.36 -2.31 -4.21
CA ALA A 47 14.14 -2.83 -4.83
C ALA A 47 14.44 -3.49 -6.19
N ILE A 48 15.23 -2.82 -7.03
CA ILE A 48 15.64 -3.34 -8.35
C ILE A 48 16.46 -4.62 -8.18
N ASP A 49 17.44 -4.62 -7.27
CA ASP A 49 18.31 -5.77 -6.98
C ASP A 49 17.53 -6.96 -6.41
N SER A 50 16.41 -6.69 -5.74
CA SER A 50 15.47 -7.73 -5.25
C SER A 50 14.56 -8.30 -6.35
N GLY A 51 14.59 -7.72 -7.57
CA GLY A 51 13.80 -8.18 -8.71
C GLY A 51 12.49 -7.43 -8.95
N ILE A 52 12.28 -6.26 -8.32
CA ILE A 52 11.12 -5.41 -8.61
C ILE A 52 11.25 -4.82 -10.01
N THR A 53 10.23 -5.03 -10.84
CA THR A 53 10.15 -4.48 -12.20
C THR A 53 9.08 -3.41 -12.35
N PHE A 54 8.35 -3.11 -11.27
CA PHE A 54 7.25 -2.15 -11.29
C PHE A 54 7.39 -1.13 -10.16
N LEU A 55 7.81 0.08 -10.54
CA LEU A 55 7.92 1.25 -9.67
C LEU A 55 6.79 2.22 -10.03
N ASP A 56 5.82 2.38 -9.14
CA ASP A 56 4.74 3.34 -9.33
C ASP A 56 5.12 4.68 -8.70
N THR A 57 5.27 5.71 -9.52
CA THR A 57 5.54 7.07 -9.03
C THR A 57 4.25 7.86 -8.75
N SER A 58 3.07 7.32 -9.10
CA SER A 58 1.78 8.01 -9.15
C SER A 58 1.83 9.34 -9.91
N ASN A 59 1.06 9.45 -11.00
CA ASN A 59 0.98 10.69 -11.80
C ASN A 59 0.14 11.80 -11.13
N ALA A 60 0.11 11.90 -9.80
CA ALA A 60 -0.63 12.95 -9.08
C ALA A 60 -0.07 14.37 -9.31
N LEU A 61 0.88 14.57 -10.23
CA LEU A 61 1.57 15.82 -10.50
C LEU A 61 1.70 16.15 -12.01
N LYS A 62 0.64 15.95 -12.82
CA LYS A 62 0.63 16.59 -14.16
C LYS A 62 0.58 18.14 -14.11
N GLU A 63 0.39 18.74 -12.94
CA GLU A 63 0.45 20.21 -12.76
C GLU A 63 1.76 20.75 -12.17
N ARG A 64 2.74 19.92 -11.83
CA ARG A 64 4.05 20.42 -11.38
C ARG A 64 5.16 19.71 -12.12
N GLY A 65 5.58 20.36 -13.20
CA GLY A 65 6.66 19.93 -14.06
C GLY A 65 7.85 19.43 -13.25
N LEU A 66 8.35 18.27 -13.67
CA LEU A 66 9.62 17.70 -13.23
C LEU A 66 10.77 18.61 -13.67
N ARG A 67 10.95 19.72 -12.96
CA ARG A 67 12.15 20.58 -12.90
C ARG A 67 11.91 21.66 -11.86
N GLU A 68 12.76 21.66 -10.84
CA GLU A 68 12.93 22.73 -9.85
C GLU A 68 11.71 23.08 -8.99
N LYS A 69 11.64 22.44 -7.82
CA LYS A 69 11.59 23.10 -6.49
C LYS A 69 11.34 22.01 -5.45
N VAL A 70 12.40 21.68 -4.70
CA VAL A 70 12.27 21.07 -3.37
C VAL A 70 11.63 22.13 -2.48
N GLN A 71 10.32 22.25 -2.54
CA GLN A 71 9.59 23.11 -1.61
C GLN A 71 9.27 22.29 -0.37
N ILE A 72 10.03 22.57 0.68
CA ILE A 72 9.84 22.11 2.05
C ILE A 72 8.38 22.40 2.44
N MET A 73 7.60 21.34 2.65
CA MET A 73 6.30 21.44 3.32
C MET A 73 6.46 20.79 4.70
N MET A 74 6.48 21.62 5.74
CA MET A 74 6.38 21.19 7.14
C MET A 74 5.05 20.45 7.36
N ILE A 75 4.99 19.55 8.36
CA ILE A 75 3.76 18.83 8.76
C ILE A 75 2.89 19.73 9.65
N PRO A 76 1.89 20.41 9.05
CA PRO A 76 0.55 20.49 9.67
C PRO A 76 -0.61 19.95 8.83
N ASN A 77 -0.39 19.23 7.71
CA ASN A 77 -1.46 18.99 6.72
C ASN A 77 -1.53 17.56 6.14
N ASP A 78 -1.55 16.52 6.98
CA ASP A 78 -1.95 15.18 6.52
C ASP A 78 -3.45 15.18 6.20
N PHE A 79 -3.79 15.32 4.92
CA PHE A 79 -5.17 15.42 4.44
C PHE A 79 -6.05 14.23 4.84
N ARG A 80 -5.43 13.06 5.12
CA ARG A 80 -6.16 11.86 5.54
C ARG A 80 -6.87 12.07 6.86
N LYS A 81 -6.40 12.96 7.73
CA LYS A 81 -7.09 13.34 8.97
C LYS A 81 -8.52 13.83 8.73
N ASN A 82 -8.77 14.40 7.56
CA ASN A 82 -10.09 14.91 7.18
C ASN A 82 -10.97 13.86 6.48
N MET A 83 -10.44 12.68 6.17
CA MET A 83 -11.23 11.62 5.54
C MET A 83 -12.16 10.95 6.58
N PRO A 84 -13.43 10.66 6.23
CA PRO A 84 -14.41 10.13 7.18
C PRO A 84 -13.97 8.89 7.97
N ARG A 85 -13.21 7.98 7.34
CA ARG A 85 -12.66 6.78 8.02
C ARG A 85 -11.66 7.11 9.14
N PHE A 86 -10.92 8.19 9.01
CA PHE A 86 -9.90 8.62 9.97
C PHE A 86 -10.46 9.54 11.06
N GLN A 87 -11.74 9.89 10.98
CA GLN A 87 -12.49 10.51 12.08
C GLN A 87 -13.11 9.47 13.02
N ASN A 88 -13.25 8.22 12.56
CA ASN A 88 -13.83 7.10 13.31
C ASN A 88 -12.76 6.11 13.82
N VAL A 89 -11.57 6.61 14.13
CA VAL A 89 -10.40 5.77 14.48
C VAL A 89 -10.70 4.84 15.65
N ASP A 90 -11.35 5.33 16.71
CA ASP A 90 -11.65 4.53 17.90
C ASP A 90 -12.54 3.32 17.58
N HIS A 91 -13.54 3.50 16.71
CA HIS A 91 -14.40 2.41 16.24
C HIS A 91 -13.63 1.44 15.33
N ASN A 92 -12.89 1.98 14.36
CA ASN A 92 -12.15 1.21 13.37
C ASN A 92 -10.93 0.47 13.97
N LYS A 93 -10.48 0.87 15.16
CA LYS A 93 -9.38 0.22 15.90
C LYS A 93 -9.63 -1.26 16.15
N THR A 94 -10.88 -1.64 16.41
CA THR A 94 -11.27 -3.04 16.62
C THR A 94 -10.90 -3.93 15.43
N VAL A 95 -11.06 -3.43 14.20
CA VAL A 95 -10.68 -4.17 12.97
C VAL A 95 -9.17 -4.35 12.93
N TYR A 96 -8.42 -3.30 13.23
CA TYR A 96 -6.96 -3.35 13.28
C TYR A 96 -6.46 -4.33 14.34
N GLU A 97 -7.06 -4.36 15.52
CA GLU A 97 -6.71 -5.28 16.61
C GLU A 97 -6.91 -6.74 16.20
N ARG A 98 -8.05 -7.07 15.57
CA ARG A 98 -8.33 -8.42 15.05
C ARG A 98 -7.32 -8.88 14.00
N VAL A 99 -6.98 -8.00 13.06
CA VAL A 99 -5.94 -8.29 12.04
C VAL A 99 -4.59 -8.50 12.72
N ASN A 100 -4.25 -7.71 13.73
CA ASN A 100 -3.00 -7.83 14.45
C ASN A 100 -2.91 -9.15 15.26
N GLU A 101 -4.00 -9.56 15.90
CA GLU A 101 -4.08 -10.85 16.60
C GLU A 101 -3.92 -12.02 15.64
N MET A 102 -4.58 -11.98 14.49
CA MET A 102 -4.43 -13.01 13.46
C MET A 102 -3.02 -13.06 12.89
N ALA A 103 -2.40 -11.89 12.62
CA ALA A 103 -1.04 -11.81 12.14
C ALA A 103 -0.04 -12.41 13.15
N ALA A 104 -0.24 -12.12 14.44
CA ALA A 104 0.53 -12.72 15.52
C ALA A 104 0.37 -14.25 15.58
N ARG A 105 -0.87 -14.77 15.50
CA ARG A 105 -1.12 -16.23 15.44
C ARG A 105 -0.45 -16.88 14.22
N LYS A 106 -0.42 -16.19 13.08
CA LYS A 106 0.21 -16.66 11.84
C LYS A 106 1.74 -16.58 11.87
N GLY A 107 2.31 -15.77 12.77
CA GLY A 107 3.75 -15.50 12.83
C GLY A 107 4.24 -14.53 11.76
N CYS A 108 3.40 -13.58 11.35
CA CYS A 108 3.76 -12.53 10.39
C CYS A 108 3.35 -11.15 10.88
N THR A 109 3.77 -10.09 10.18
CA THR A 109 3.31 -8.73 10.50
C THR A 109 1.92 -8.47 9.91
N SER A 110 1.16 -7.54 10.49
CA SER A 110 -0.15 -7.14 9.96
C SER A 110 -0.07 -6.63 8.51
N ALA A 111 1.04 -5.98 8.13
CA ALA A 111 1.31 -5.56 6.77
C ALA A 111 1.52 -6.76 5.83
N GLN A 112 2.27 -7.77 6.26
CA GLN A 112 2.44 -9.01 5.51
C GLN A 112 1.12 -9.75 5.34
N LEU A 113 0.32 -9.84 6.40
CA LEU A 113 -0.99 -10.49 6.36
C LEU A 113 -1.92 -9.80 5.35
N ALA A 114 -1.98 -8.46 5.38
CA ALA A 114 -2.80 -7.69 4.45
C ALA A 114 -2.33 -7.83 2.99
N LEU A 115 -1.02 -7.78 2.74
CA LEU A 115 -0.46 -7.97 1.40
C LEU A 115 -0.66 -9.40 0.90
N ALA A 116 -0.48 -10.39 1.76
CA ALA A 116 -0.74 -11.79 1.44
C ALA A 116 -2.20 -12.00 1.04
N TRP A 117 -3.15 -11.40 1.76
CA TRP A 117 -4.56 -11.42 1.40
C TRP A 117 -4.80 -10.84 0.00
N LEU A 118 -4.20 -9.68 -0.32
CA LEU A 118 -4.30 -9.08 -1.66
C LEU A 118 -3.76 -10.01 -2.75
N HIS A 119 -2.61 -10.65 -2.52
CA HIS A 119 -2.03 -11.62 -3.46
C HIS A 119 -2.95 -12.83 -3.67
N HIS A 120 -3.81 -13.18 -2.71
CA HIS A 120 -4.78 -14.28 -2.87
C HIS A 120 -6.06 -13.88 -3.62
N GLN A 121 -6.32 -12.58 -3.85
CA GLN A 121 -7.53 -12.13 -4.54
C GLN A 121 -7.54 -12.49 -6.04
N GLY A 122 -6.36 -12.74 -6.64
CA GLY A 122 -6.25 -13.14 -8.03
C GLY A 122 -4.80 -13.22 -8.50
N ASN A 123 -4.55 -14.02 -9.54
CA ASN A 123 -3.22 -14.18 -10.14
C ASN A 123 -2.78 -12.96 -10.97
N ASP A 124 -3.68 -11.99 -11.14
CA ASP A 124 -3.51 -10.72 -11.84
C ASP A 124 -3.52 -9.51 -10.88
N VAL A 125 -3.51 -9.76 -9.57
CA VAL A 125 -3.44 -8.71 -8.54
C VAL A 125 -1.99 -8.49 -8.14
N ILE A 126 -1.49 -7.27 -8.38
CA ILE A 126 -0.12 -6.86 -8.05
C ILE A 126 -0.19 -5.69 -7.07
N PRO A 127 -0.01 -5.93 -5.76
CA PRO A 127 0.01 -4.85 -4.79
C PRO A 127 1.25 -3.96 -4.98
N ILE A 128 1.06 -2.67 -4.74
CA ILE A 128 2.11 -1.64 -4.88
C ILE A 128 2.25 -0.81 -3.58
N PRO A 129 2.62 -1.45 -2.46
CA PRO A 129 2.74 -0.74 -1.19
C PRO A 129 3.84 0.31 -1.28
N GLY A 130 3.54 1.50 -0.75
CA GLY A 130 4.52 2.56 -0.62
C GLY A 130 5.34 2.43 0.66
N THR A 131 6.64 2.65 0.58
CA THR A 131 7.53 2.73 1.75
C THR A 131 8.73 3.63 1.48
N THR A 132 9.34 4.12 2.56
CA THR A 132 10.60 4.89 2.56
C THR A 132 11.70 4.21 3.36
N LYS A 133 11.48 2.98 3.83
CA LYS A 133 12.42 2.21 4.64
C LYS A 133 12.67 0.85 4.01
N ILE A 134 13.94 0.44 3.97
CA ILE A 134 14.36 -0.87 3.43
C ILE A 134 13.78 -2.01 4.26
N GLU A 135 13.69 -1.86 5.58
CA GLU A 135 13.14 -2.88 6.46
C GLU A 135 11.67 -3.14 6.13
N ASN A 136 10.88 -2.08 5.94
CA ASN A 136 9.49 -2.18 5.53
C ASN A 136 9.35 -2.75 4.11
N PHE A 137 10.25 -2.41 3.19
CA PHE A 137 10.29 -3.01 1.86
C PHE A 137 10.49 -4.53 1.96
N ASN A 138 11.47 -4.98 2.74
CA ASN A 138 11.73 -6.41 2.95
C ASN A 138 10.54 -7.11 3.62
N GLN A 139 9.85 -6.46 4.56
CA GLN A 139 8.61 -6.98 5.14
C GLN A 139 7.52 -7.15 4.08
N ASN A 140 7.35 -6.16 3.19
CA ASN A 140 6.37 -6.24 2.09
C ASN A 140 6.68 -7.41 1.15
N ILE A 141 7.95 -7.61 0.76
CA ILE A 141 8.36 -8.79 -0.04
C ILE A 141 8.06 -10.09 0.71
N GLY A 142 8.33 -10.12 2.01
CA GLY A 142 8.06 -11.30 2.85
C GLY A 142 6.59 -11.77 2.83
N ALA A 143 5.65 -10.89 2.50
CA ALA A 143 4.23 -11.25 2.34
C ALA A 143 4.00 -12.34 1.29
N LEU A 144 4.84 -12.40 0.25
CA LEU A 144 4.75 -13.41 -0.82
C LEU A 144 4.95 -14.85 -0.31
N SER A 145 5.62 -14.99 0.85
CA SER A 145 5.85 -16.28 1.51
C SER A 145 4.73 -16.68 2.47
N VAL A 146 3.82 -15.76 2.81
CA VAL A 146 2.69 -16.04 3.70
C VAL A 146 1.59 -16.76 2.92
N LYS A 147 1.25 -17.97 3.36
CA LYS A 147 0.16 -18.78 2.78
C LYS A 147 -1.06 -18.72 3.66
N LEU A 148 -2.20 -18.30 3.10
CA LEU A 148 -3.46 -18.22 3.81
C LEU A 148 -4.33 -19.43 3.47
N THR A 149 -4.89 -20.08 4.49
CA THR A 149 -5.85 -21.16 4.28
C THR A 149 -7.22 -20.57 3.91
N PRO A 150 -8.13 -21.36 3.31
CA PRO A 150 -9.50 -20.89 3.03
C PRO A 150 -10.22 -20.37 4.28
N GLU A 151 -9.99 -20.99 5.44
CA GLU A 151 -10.59 -20.58 6.71
C GLU A 151 -10.02 -19.24 7.18
N GLU A 152 -8.72 -19.04 7.05
CA GLU A 152 -8.05 -17.78 7.37
C GLU A 152 -8.49 -16.65 6.43
N MET A 153 -8.68 -16.95 5.14
CA MET A 153 -9.24 -16.01 4.17
C MET A 153 -10.66 -15.58 4.54
N ALA A 154 -11.53 -16.54 4.88
CA ALA A 154 -12.88 -16.26 5.33
C ALA A 154 -12.90 -15.45 6.65
N GLU A 155 -11.97 -15.75 7.57
CA GLU A 155 -11.80 -14.98 8.81
C GLU A 155 -11.42 -13.52 8.50
N LEU A 156 -10.44 -13.28 7.62
CA LEU A 156 -10.03 -11.93 7.20
C LEU A 156 -11.16 -11.15 6.52
N GLU A 157 -11.92 -11.79 5.64
CA GLU A 157 -13.06 -11.18 4.96
C GLU A 157 -14.14 -10.76 5.95
N SER A 158 -14.34 -11.54 7.02
CA SER A 158 -15.28 -11.19 8.09
C SER A 158 -14.91 -9.88 8.79
N PHE A 159 -13.62 -9.55 8.88
CA PHE A 159 -13.13 -8.29 9.48
C PHE A 159 -13.39 -7.07 8.58
N ALA A 160 -13.43 -7.30 7.27
CA ALA A 160 -13.54 -6.26 6.24
C ALA A 160 -14.97 -6.03 5.74
N SER A 161 -15.97 -6.72 6.31
CA SER A 161 -17.37 -6.53 5.92
C SER A 161 -17.79 -5.07 6.10
N GLY A 162 -18.50 -4.54 5.08
CA GLY A 162 -18.76 -3.10 4.92
C GLY A 162 -19.46 -2.43 6.10
N ASP A 163 -20.18 -3.21 6.90
CA ASP A 163 -20.93 -2.74 8.07
C ASP A 163 -20.04 -2.48 9.30
N ILE A 164 -18.82 -3.02 9.32
CA ILE A 164 -17.91 -2.92 10.47
C ILE A 164 -17.07 -1.64 10.43
N VAL A 165 -16.66 -1.17 9.25
CA VAL A 165 -15.80 0.02 9.11
C VAL A 165 -16.65 1.28 8.99
N LYS A 166 -16.51 2.21 9.94
CA LYS A 166 -17.22 3.49 9.90
C LYS A 166 -16.49 4.55 9.10
N GLY A 167 -17.25 5.27 8.28
CA GLY A 167 -16.79 6.36 7.44
C GLY A 167 -16.60 5.95 5.98
N GLU A 168 -17.02 6.82 5.06
CA GLU A 168 -16.83 6.65 3.63
C GLU A 168 -15.34 6.56 3.24
N ARG A 169 -15.06 5.75 2.21
CA ARG A 169 -13.69 5.59 1.68
C ARG A 169 -13.19 6.89 1.04
N ASN A 170 -14.08 7.60 0.36
CA ASN A 170 -13.77 8.83 -0.38
C ASN A 170 -14.54 10.00 0.22
N PHE A 171 -14.08 11.22 -0.07
CA PHE A 171 -14.93 12.39 0.10
C PHE A 171 -16.11 12.25 -0.88
N MET A 172 -17.35 12.23 -0.38
CA MET A 172 -18.52 12.36 -1.26
C MET A 172 -18.34 13.68 -2.04
N MET A 173 -18.18 13.62 -3.36
CA MET A 173 -18.63 14.75 -4.19
C MET A 173 -20.13 14.83 -3.91
N LYS A 174 -20.57 15.86 -3.16
CA LYS A 174 -21.98 16.22 -3.15
C LYS A 174 -22.38 16.36 -4.62
N GLY A 175 -23.25 15.46 -5.07
CA GLY A 175 -23.82 15.52 -6.40
C GLY A 175 -24.29 16.95 -6.66
N THR A 176 -23.88 17.49 -7.79
CA THR A 176 -24.66 18.49 -8.52
C THR A 176 -26.12 18.09 -8.37
N GLN A 177 -26.92 18.94 -7.72
CA GLN A 177 -28.36 18.79 -7.76
C GLN A 177 -28.75 18.78 -9.23
N ASP A 178 -29.45 17.73 -9.65
CA ASP A 178 -30.25 17.75 -10.87
C ASP A 178 -31.21 18.94 -10.77
N SER A 179 -30.86 20.03 -11.43
CA SER A 179 -31.79 21.10 -11.77
C SER A 179 -32.42 20.73 -13.10
N VAL A 180 -33.69 20.32 -13.00
CA VAL A 180 -34.79 20.23 -13.99
C VAL A 180 -34.47 20.62 -15.43
#